data_AF-A0A7K3TIB4-F1
#
_entry.id   AF-A0A7K3TIB4-F1
#
_cell.length_a   1.000
_cell.length_b   1.000
_cell.length_c   1.000
_cell.angle_alpha   90.00
_cell.angle_beta   90.00
_cell.angle_gamma   90.00
#
_symmetry.space_group_name_H-M   'P 1'
#
loop_
_entity.id
_entity.type
_entity.pdbx_description
1 polymer ?
#
loop_
_entity_poly.entity_id
_entity_poly.type
_entity_poly.pdbx_seq_one_letter_code
_entity_poly.pdbx_strand_id
1 'polypeptide(L)'
;MFEEGTQIDHWSSYEDLVAQILADGKVSHAETEQAINALGQCLNETGLSGTLTYNLDTYPWSEQDLYVPESIVPTLSDEDFNDPAKRESYETKNAGQYEERMARCNVFNPVREWVLSHADFASYEKARYDARVECIRTNAPSYADRISDSWPRGAEGLQRLSETFTPIITTDSDSSEDLKGLTACMTSAGEKVITIGPEGQ
;
A
#
# COMPACT_ATOMS: atom_id res chain seq x y z
N MET A 1 3.95 -19.09 -8.59
CA MET A 1 5.11 -18.86 -7.71
C MET A 1 6.18 -18.22 -8.56
N PHE A 2 6.62 -17.02 -8.19
CA PHE A 2 7.63 -16.26 -8.93
C PHE A 2 9.01 -16.89 -8.75
N GLU A 3 9.88 -16.69 -9.73
CA GLU A 3 11.30 -17.05 -9.61
C GLU A 3 12.06 -15.91 -8.91
N GLU A 4 13.14 -16.21 -8.19
CA GLU A 4 13.95 -15.19 -7.49
C GLU A 4 14.61 -14.18 -8.46
N GLY A 5 14.87 -14.58 -9.72
CA GLY A 5 15.34 -13.71 -10.79
C GLY A 5 16.64 -12.96 -10.51
N THR A 6 16.94 -11.94 -11.33
CA THR A 6 18.09 -11.05 -11.14
C THR A 6 17.64 -9.62 -11.45
N GLN A 7 18.14 -8.65 -10.69
CA GLN A 7 17.83 -7.24 -10.94
C GLN A 7 18.45 -6.75 -12.25
N ILE A 8 17.80 -5.79 -12.87
CA ILE A 8 18.31 -5.10 -14.05
C ILE A 8 19.33 -4.05 -13.60
N ASP A 9 20.60 -4.25 -13.94
CA ASP A 9 21.71 -3.41 -13.47
C ASP A 9 21.75 -2.01 -14.11
N HIS A 10 21.18 -1.86 -15.31
CA HIS A 10 21.26 -0.62 -16.08
C HIS A 10 19.96 -0.31 -16.82
N TRP A 11 19.43 0.89 -16.58
CA TRP A 11 18.27 1.45 -17.28
C TRP A 11 18.41 2.97 -17.37
N SER A 12 17.81 3.56 -18.42
CA SER A 12 17.96 4.97 -18.79
C SER A 12 16.71 5.82 -18.52
N SER A 13 15.56 5.18 -18.37
CA SER A 13 14.29 5.78 -17.92
C SER A 13 13.38 4.71 -17.29
N TYR A 14 12.29 5.11 -16.66
CA TYR A 14 11.32 4.17 -16.10
C TYR A 14 10.66 3.29 -17.19
N GLU A 15 10.42 3.84 -18.38
CA GLU A 15 9.93 3.09 -19.54
C GLU A 15 10.93 2.01 -19.98
N ASP A 16 12.22 2.33 -19.99
CA ASP A 16 13.30 1.39 -20.33
C ASP A 16 13.37 0.26 -19.29
N LEU A 17 13.33 0.61 -17.99
CA LEU A 17 13.27 -0.38 -16.92
C LEU A 17 12.07 -1.33 -17.10
N VAL A 18 10.87 -0.80 -17.29
CA VAL A 18 9.64 -1.60 -17.47
C VAL A 18 9.72 -2.47 -18.72
N ALA A 19 10.24 -1.93 -19.83
CA ALA A 19 10.41 -2.69 -21.07
C ALA A 19 11.38 -3.85 -20.89
N GLN A 20 12.47 -3.66 -20.14
CA GLN A 20 13.43 -4.72 -19.82
C GLN A 20 12.82 -5.79 -18.90
N ILE A 21 12.08 -5.40 -17.86
CA ILE A 21 11.37 -6.33 -16.96
C ILE A 21 10.42 -7.23 -17.75
N LEU A 22 9.73 -6.70 -18.74
CA LEU A 22 8.72 -7.43 -19.49
C LEU A 22 9.27 -8.13 -20.76
N ALA A 23 10.57 -8.01 -21.04
CA ALA A 23 11.15 -8.36 -22.33
C ALA A 23 11.03 -9.86 -22.67
N ASP A 24 11.10 -10.74 -21.68
CA ASP A 24 11.05 -12.20 -21.86
C ASP A 24 9.66 -12.79 -21.56
N GLY A 25 8.67 -11.94 -21.24
CA GLY A 25 7.31 -12.33 -20.89
C GLY A 25 7.17 -12.98 -19.51
N LYS A 26 8.23 -12.96 -18.69
CA LYS A 26 8.24 -13.36 -17.29
C LYS A 26 8.59 -12.17 -16.43
N VAL A 27 8.17 -12.20 -15.16
CA VAL A 27 8.62 -11.24 -14.14
C VAL A 27 8.97 -12.04 -12.89
N SER A 28 10.13 -11.76 -12.33
CA SER A 28 10.65 -12.35 -11.11
C SER A 28 10.32 -11.55 -9.85
N HIS A 29 10.59 -12.11 -8.67
CA HIS A 29 10.53 -11.37 -7.42
C HIS A 29 11.46 -10.15 -7.43
N ALA A 30 12.71 -10.32 -7.88
CA ALA A 30 13.68 -9.23 -7.94
C ALA A 30 13.23 -8.08 -8.86
N GLU A 31 12.68 -8.40 -10.03
CA GLU A 31 12.16 -7.40 -10.98
C GLU A 31 10.89 -6.73 -10.47
N THR A 32 10.01 -7.50 -9.81
CA THR A 32 8.82 -6.96 -9.15
C THR A 32 9.22 -5.97 -8.05
N GLU A 33 10.17 -6.34 -7.18
CA GLU A 33 10.68 -5.46 -6.13
C GLU A 33 11.37 -4.21 -6.71
N GLN A 34 12.12 -4.37 -7.79
CA GLN A 34 12.74 -3.26 -8.50
C GLN A 34 11.70 -2.29 -9.07
N ALA A 35 10.63 -2.79 -9.69
CA ALA A 35 9.54 -1.97 -10.18
C ALA A 35 8.82 -1.20 -9.07
N ILE A 36 8.59 -1.82 -7.89
CA ILE A 36 7.96 -1.17 -6.74
C ILE A 36 8.82 -0.03 -6.22
N ASN A 37 10.12 -0.26 -6.04
CA ASN A 37 11.04 0.77 -5.57
C ASN A 37 11.14 1.92 -6.58
N ALA A 38 11.21 1.61 -7.87
CA ALA A 38 11.23 2.62 -8.93
C ALA A 38 9.91 3.41 -9.01
N LEU A 39 8.76 2.77 -8.77
CA LEU A 39 7.46 3.43 -8.60
C LEU A 39 7.49 4.39 -7.41
N GLY A 40 7.98 3.95 -6.24
CA GLY A 40 8.12 4.81 -5.06
C GLY A 40 8.99 6.04 -5.33
N GLN A 41 10.09 5.87 -6.06
CA GLN A 41 10.93 6.97 -6.51
C GLN A 41 10.18 7.92 -7.46
N CYS A 42 9.47 7.38 -8.46
CA CYS A 42 8.67 8.19 -9.39
C CYS A 42 7.61 9.01 -8.66
N LEU A 43 6.88 8.39 -7.73
CA LEU A 43 5.84 9.07 -6.95
C LEU A 43 6.43 10.23 -6.14
N ASN A 44 7.60 10.02 -5.52
CA ASN A 44 8.31 11.08 -4.81
C ASN A 44 8.76 12.21 -5.77
N GLU A 45 9.34 11.87 -6.92
CA GLU A 45 9.80 12.85 -7.94
C GLU A 45 8.63 13.67 -8.53
N THR A 46 7.46 13.06 -8.65
CA THR A 46 6.23 13.75 -9.07
C THR A 46 5.60 14.56 -7.94
N GLY A 47 6.19 14.59 -6.74
CA GLY A 47 5.73 15.39 -5.60
C GLY A 47 4.50 14.80 -4.90
N LEU A 48 4.31 13.49 -4.94
CA LEU A 48 3.36 12.80 -4.08
C LEU A 48 4.05 12.33 -2.79
N SER A 49 3.26 12.20 -1.74
CA SER A 49 3.66 11.55 -0.49
C SER A 49 2.68 10.43 -0.15
N GLY A 50 3.08 9.52 0.73
CA GLY A 50 2.23 8.44 1.21
C GLY A 50 3.02 7.17 1.41
N THR A 51 2.39 6.02 1.17
CA THR A 51 3.00 4.72 1.44
C THR A 51 2.75 3.72 0.31
N LEU A 52 3.78 2.96 -0.06
CA LEU A 52 3.61 1.71 -0.78
C LEU A 52 3.78 0.55 0.18
N THR A 53 2.86 -0.40 0.16
CA THR A 53 3.02 -1.66 0.88
C THR A 53 3.09 -2.82 -0.10
N TYR A 54 3.88 -3.85 0.20
CA TYR A 54 4.02 -4.99 -0.69
C TYR A 54 4.39 -6.30 0.01
N ASN A 55 4.00 -7.42 -0.60
CA ASN A 55 4.46 -8.75 -0.25
C ASN A 55 4.66 -9.55 -1.56
N LEU A 56 5.91 -9.72 -1.99
CA LEU A 56 6.22 -10.33 -3.29
C LEU A 56 5.67 -11.76 -3.43
N ASP A 57 5.58 -12.50 -2.33
CA ASP A 57 5.11 -13.88 -2.33
C ASP A 57 3.60 -13.99 -2.60
N THR A 58 2.86 -12.89 -2.44
CA THR A 58 1.41 -12.97 -2.29
C THR A 58 0.62 -11.79 -2.90
N TYR A 59 1.06 -10.54 -2.71
CA TYR A 59 0.47 -9.38 -3.36
C TYR A 59 1.54 -8.31 -3.65
N PRO A 60 1.78 -8.01 -4.93
CA PRO A 60 3.01 -7.39 -5.33
C PRO A 60 3.15 -5.95 -4.87
N TRP A 61 2.09 -5.12 -4.86
CA TRP A 61 2.08 -3.85 -4.10
C TRP A 61 0.72 -3.16 -4.09
N SER A 62 0.48 -2.35 -3.06
CA SER A 62 -0.63 -1.40 -2.94
C SER A 62 -0.12 -0.01 -2.63
N GLU A 63 -0.73 0.96 -3.29
CA GLU A 63 -0.69 2.36 -2.90
C GLU A 63 -1.64 2.61 -1.72
N GLN A 64 -1.12 3.13 -0.61
CA GLN A 64 -1.88 3.51 0.57
C GLN A 64 -1.60 4.97 0.92
N ASP A 65 -2.67 5.70 1.26
CA ASP A 65 -2.59 7.09 1.72
C ASP A 65 -1.71 7.96 0.82
N LEU A 66 -1.81 7.81 -0.51
CA LEU A 66 -1.14 8.70 -1.44
C LEU A 66 -1.87 10.04 -1.49
N TYR A 67 -1.15 11.14 -1.33
CA TYR A 67 -1.69 12.49 -1.38
C TYR A 67 -0.68 13.48 -1.98
N VAL A 68 -1.20 14.62 -2.45
CA VAL A 68 -0.38 15.78 -2.78
C VAL A 68 -0.12 16.55 -1.48
N PRO A 69 1.14 16.75 -1.06
CA PRO A 69 1.46 17.49 0.15
C PRO A 69 0.89 18.91 0.16
N GLU A 70 0.47 19.39 1.32
CA GLU A 70 0.02 20.77 1.53
C GLU A 70 1.10 21.81 1.23
N SER A 71 2.38 21.42 1.23
CA SER A 71 3.47 22.30 0.78
C SER A 71 3.41 22.63 -0.71
N ILE A 72 2.65 21.84 -1.49
CA ILE A 72 2.49 21.95 -2.93
C ILE A 72 1.10 22.51 -3.29
N VAL A 73 0.08 22.18 -2.49
CA VAL A 73 -1.29 22.69 -2.66
C VAL A 73 -1.48 23.92 -1.76
N PRO A 74 -1.84 25.10 -2.28
CA PRO A 74 -2.08 26.28 -1.45
C PRO A 74 -3.14 25.99 -0.38
N THR A 75 -2.80 26.19 0.90
CA THR A 75 -3.76 26.02 2.01
C THR A 75 -4.92 27.01 1.89
N LEU A 76 -6.14 26.51 2.10
CA LEU A 76 -7.31 27.37 2.28
C LEU A 76 -7.25 28.01 3.68
N SER A 77 -7.75 29.24 3.79
CA SER A 77 -8.05 29.80 5.11
C SER A 77 -9.24 29.08 5.74
N ASP A 78 -9.37 29.10 7.07
CA ASP A 78 -10.54 28.54 7.76
C ASP A 78 -11.86 29.15 7.27
N GLU A 79 -11.84 30.44 6.90
CA GLU A 79 -13.01 31.14 6.34
C GLU A 79 -13.37 30.57 4.95
N ASP A 80 -12.37 30.32 4.10
CA ASP A 80 -12.58 29.73 2.77
C ASP A 80 -13.00 28.25 2.84
N PHE A 81 -12.50 27.49 3.83
CA PHE A 81 -12.87 26.09 4.02
C PHE A 81 -14.33 25.92 4.47
N ASN A 82 -14.87 26.91 5.16
CA ASN A 82 -16.27 26.96 5.57
C ASN A 82 -17.23 27.39 4.44
N ASP A 83 -16.71 27.91 3.32
CA ASP A 83 -17.49 28.17 2.11
C ASP A 83 -17.55 26.88 1.25
N PRO A 84 -18.74 26.27 1.07
CA PRO A 84 -18.87 25.01 0.34
C PRO A 84 -18.33 25.07 -1.09
N ALA A 85 -18.49 26.20 -1.78
CA ALA A 85 -18.06 26.34 -3.17
C ALA A 85 -16.53 26.44 -3.28
N LYS A 86 -15.89 27.11 -2.33
CA LYS A 86 -14.42 27.19 -2.28
C LYS A 86 -13.79 25.87 -1.86
N ARG A 87 -14.40 25.16 -0.90
CA ARG A 87 -13.98 23.81 -0.53
C ARG A 87 -14.09 22.84 -1.71
N GLU A 88 -15.24 22.80 -2.40
CA GLU A 88 -15.43 21.95 -3.58
C GLU A 88 -14.43 22.28 -4.69
N SER A 89 -14.17 23.56 -4.94
CA SER A 89 -13.16 23.99 -5.91
C SER A 89 -11.74 23.55 -5.52
N TYR A 90 -11.41 23.59 -4.24
CA TYR A 90 -10.12 23.14 -3.73
C TYR A 90 -9.96 21.62 -3.86
N GLU A 91 -10.96 20.85 -3.43
CA GLU A 91 -10.99 19.39 -3.54
C GLU A 91 -10.85 18.95 -5.01
N THR A 92 -11.59 19.59 -5.92
CA THR A 92 -11.51 19.32 -7.36
C THR A 92 -10.11 19.59 -7.91
N LYS A 93 -9.50 20.72 -7.53
CA LYS A 93 -8.15 21.07 -7.98
C LYS A 93 -7.11 20.10 -7.43
N ASN A 94 -7.25 19.71 -6.17
CA ASN A 94 -6.35 18.75 -5.53
C ASN A 94 -6.46 17.37 -6.17
N ALA A 95 -7.68 16.88 -6.41
CA ALA A 95 -7.94 15.63 -7.13
C ALA A 95 -7.32 15.65 -8.54
N GLY A 96 -7.48 16.76 -9.29
CA GLY A 96 -6.85 16.90 -10.60
C GLY A 96 -5.33 16.88 -10.56
N GLN A 97 -4.70 17.52 -9.56
CA GLN A 97 -3.24 17.44 -9.39
C GLN A 97 -2.76 16.05 -9.01
N TYR A 98 -3.51 15.37 -8.13
CA TYR A 98 -3.23 13.99 -7.76
C TYR A 98 -3.24 13.08 -9.00
N GLU A 99 -4.31 13.15 -9.80
CA GLU A 99 -4.45 12.37 -11.03
C GLU A 99 -3.32 12.66 -12.03
N GLU A 100 -2.96 13.93 -12.24
CA GLU A 100 -1.88 14.32 -13.15
C GLU A 100 -0.53 13.75 -12.71
N ARG A 101 -0.23 13.80 -11.40
CA ARG A 101 1.04 13.31 -10.84
C ARG A 101 1.11 11.79 -10.90
N MET A 102 0.05 11.11 -10.47
CA MET A 102 -0.07 9.64 -10.57
C MET A 102 0.09 9.17 -12.01
N ALA A 103 -0.52 9.87 -12.98
CA ALA A 103 -0.47 9.49 -14.38
C ALA A 103 0.96 9.40 -14.94
N ARG A 104 1.91 10.18 -14.40
CA ARG A 104 3.33 10.13 -14.81
C ARG A 104 4.01 8.84 -14.39
N CYS A 105 3.52 8.17 -13.35
CA CYS A 105 4.06 6.91 -12.85
C CYS A 105 3.28 5.67 -13.32
N ASN A 106 2.24 5.86 -14.15
CA ASN A 106 1.48 4.74 -14.75
C ASN A 106 2.31 3.86 -15.69
N VAL A 107 3.55 4.25 -16.01
CA VAL A 107 4.51 3.42 -16.74
C VAL A 107 4.71 2.04 -16.10
N PHE A 108 4.52 1.91 -14.78
CA PHE A 108 4.64 0.64 -14.06
C PHE A 108 3.38 -0.23 -14.09
N ASN A 109 2.24 0.28 -14.60
CA ASN A 109 0.98 -0.48 -14.67
C ASN A 109 1.12 -1.81 -15.42
N PRO A 110 1.84 -1.90 -16.55
CA PRO A 110 2.04 -3.19 -17.24
C PRO A 110 2.72 -4.25 -16.37
N VAL A 111 3.71 -3.88 -15.55
CA VAL A 111 4.33 -4.81 -14.59
C VAL A 111 3.31 -5.23 -13.55
N ARG A 112 2.55 -4.26 -12.99
CA ARG A 112 1.49 -4.54 -12.01
C ARG A 112 0.47 -5.54 -12.55
N GLU A 113 -0.04 -5.28 -13.75
CA GLU A 113 -1.05 -6.11 -14.41
C GLU A 113 -0.52 -7.52 -14.68
N TRP A 114 0.73 -7.64 -15.15
CA TRP A 114 1.37 -8.94 -15.34
C TRP A 114 1.40 -9.70 -14.02
N VAL A 115 1.91 -9.08 -12.96
CA VAL A 115 2.08 -9.73 -11.66
C VAL A 115 0.73 -10.10 -11.03
N LEU A 116 -0.28 -9.23 -11.12
CA LEU A 116 -1.64 -9.53 -10.65
C LEU A 116 -2.30 -10.68 -11.42
N SER A 117 -2.10 -10.76 -12.75
CA SER A 117 -2.67 -11.85 -13.56
C SER A 117 -2.05 -13.22 -13.26
N HIS A 118 -0.88 -13.25 -12.62
CA HIS A 118 -0.17 -14.47 -12.23
C HIS A 118 -0.18 -14.74 -10.71
N ALA A 119 -0.86 -13.89 -9.94
CA ALA A 119 -0.94 -14.02 -8.49
C ALA A 119 -1.85 -15.17 -8.07
N ASP A 120 -1.42 -15.95 -7.09
CA ASP A 120 -2.26 -16.93 -6.40
C ASP A 120 -2.97 -16.24 -5.23
N PHE A 121 -4.13 -15.65 -5.53
CA PHE A 121 -4.91 -14.88 -4.55
C PHE A 121 -5.39 -15.73 -3.36
N ALA A 122 -5.63 -17.03 -3.54
CA ALA A 122 -6.05 -17.90 -2.44
C ALA A 122 -4.88 -18.15 -1.45
N SER A 123 -3.68 -18.41 -1.98
CA SER A 123 -2.47 -18.49 -1.16
C SER A 123 -2.16 -17.15 -0.49
N TYR A 124 -2.41 -16.04 -1.17
CA TYR A 124 -2.25 -14.70 -0.61
C TYR A 124 -3.14 -14.44 0.59
N GLU A 125 -4.44 -14.66 0.45
CA GLU A 125 -5.38 -14.41 1.53
C GLU A 125 -5.06 -15.24 2.76
N LYS A 126 -4.61 -16.48 2.55
CA LYS A 126 -4.19 -17.37 3.63
C LYS A 126 -2.93 -16.83 4.34
N ALA A 127 -1.89 -16.51 3.60
CA ALA A 127 -0.66 -15.97 4.16
C ALA A 127 -0.89 -14.63 4.89
N ARG A 128 -1.72 -13.75 4.34
CA ARG A 128 -2.12 -12.49 4.96
C ARG A 128 -2.92 -12.70 6.24
N TYR A 129 -3.84 -13.66 6.26
CA TYR A 129 -4.56 -14.04 7.47
C TYR A 129 -3.59 -14.49 8.56
N ASP A 130 -2.66 -15.40 8.22
CA ASP A 130 -1.70 -15.93 9.16
C ASP A 130 -0.77 -14.85 9.73
N ALA A 131 -0.27 -13.96 8.87
CA ALA A 131 0.58 -12.84 9.27
C ALA A 131 -0.16 -11.88 10.22
N ARG A 132 -1.44 -11.58 9.96
CA ARG A 132 -2.26 -10.74 10.83
C ARG A 132 -2.52 -11.40 12.19
N VAL A 133 -2.91 -12.67 12.19
CA VAL A 133 -3.15 -13.42 13.44
C VAL A 133 -1.90 -13.44 14.30
N GLU A 134 -0.74 -13.75 13.70
CA GLU A 134 0.53 -13.79 14.43
C GLU A 134 0.93 -12.40 14.96
N CYS A 135 0.79 -11.36 14.13
CA CYS A 135 1.06 -9.99 14.52
C CYS A 135 0.18 -9.57 15.70
N ILE A 136 -1.13 -9.84 15.67
CA ILE A 136 -2.06 -9.48 16.75
C ILE A 136 -1.69 -10.23 18.03
N ARG A 137 -1.40 -11.53 17.94
CA ARG A 137 -1.00 -12.33 19.11
C ARG A 137 0.28 -11.80 19.78
N THR A 138 1.19 -11.23 19.01
CA THR A 138 2.46 -10.70 19.51
C THR A 138 2.35 -9.26 20.01
N ASN A 139 1.70 -8.39 19.24
CA ASN A 139 1.73 -6.93 19.45
C ASN A 139 0.45 -6.36 20.06
N ALA A 140 -0.61 -7.17 20.16
CA ALA A 140 -1.92 -6.78 20.66
C ALA A 140 -2.54 -7.91 21.53
N PRO A 141 -1.80 -8.43 22.54
CA PRO A 141 -2.19 -9.63 23.28
C PRO A 141 -3.55 -9.51 23.98
N SER A 142 -3.99 -8.31 24.41
CA SER A 142 -5.32 -8.12 25.00
C SER A 142 -6.48 -8.38 24.03
N TYR A 143 -6.20 -8.38 22.73
CA TYR A 143 -7.17 -8.65 21.67
C TYR A 143 -7.06 -10.06 21.09
N ALA A 144 -6.00 -10.81 21.41
CA ALA A 144 -5.70 -12.12 20.84
C ALA A 144 -6.82 -13.16 21.08
N ASP A 145 -7.44 -13.14 22.27
CA ASP A 145 -8.53 -14.06 22.63
C ASP A 145 -9.82 -13.86 21.81
N ARG A 146 -9.91 -12.75 21.05
CA ARG A 146 -11.03 -12.50 20.14
C ARG A 146 -10.90 -13.26 18.81
N ILE A 147 -9.72 -13.85 18.55
CA ILE A 147 -9.45 -14.66 17.38
C ILE A 147 -9.78 -16.12 17.71
N SER A 148 -10.68 -16.73 16.95
CA SER A 148 -10.96 -18.15 17.09
C SER A 148 -10.06 -19.01 16.21
N ASP A 149 -9.46 -20.06 16.77
CA ASP A 149 -8.72 -21.08 16.01
C ASP A 149 -9.62 -21.84 15.01
N SER A 150 -10.95 -21.72 15.13
CA SER A 150 -11.91 -22.33 14.21
C SER A 150 -12.17 -21.51 12.94
N TRP A 151 -11.67 -20.27 12.87
CA TRP A 151 -11.91 -19.42 11.72
C TRP A 151 -11.23 -19.99 10.47
N PRO A 152 -11.89 -19.90 9.30
CA PRO A 152 -11.28 -20.30 8.04
C PRO A 152 -10.04 -19.43 7.77
N ARG A 153 -8.98 -20.03 7.24
CA ARG A 153 -7.79 -19.29 6.78
C ARG A 153 -8.04 -18.86 5.32
N GLY A 154 -7.89 -17.59 5.00
CA GLY A 154 -8.18 -17.03 3.67
C GLY A 154 -9.15 -15.85 3.71
N ALA A 155 -9.85 -15.55 2.60
CA ALA A 155 -10.81 -14.44 2.49
C ALA A 155 -11.79 -14.36 3.65
N GLU A 156 -12.46 -15.47 3.97
CA GLU A 156 -13.44 -15.51 5.05
C GLU A 156 -12.81 -15.19 6.42
N GLY A 157 -11.58 -15.68 6.67
CA GLY A 157 -10.84 -15.36 7.89
C GLY A 157 -10.45 -13.89 7.98
N LEU A 158 -9.98 -13.31 6.86
CA LEU A 158 -9.68 -11.88 6.77
C LEU A 158 -10.92 -11.03 7.01
N GLN A 159 -12.07 -11.45 6.48
CA GLN A 159 -13.36 -10.79 6.76
C GLN A 159 -13.69 -10.84 8.25
N ARG A 160 -13.53 -12.00 8.92
CA ARG A 160 -13.76 -12.13 10.36
C ARG A 160 -12.85 -11.23 11.19
N LEU A 161 -11.57 -11.13 10.81
CA LEU A 161 -10.63 -10.19 11.44
C LEU A 161 -11.14 -8.75 11.33
N SER A 162 -11.54 -8.32 10.13
CA SER A 162 -12.08 -6.96 9.92
C SER A 162 -13.37 -6.72 10.71
N GLU A 163 -14.34 -7.63 10.66
CA GLU A 163 -15.60 -7.54 11.43
C GLU A 163 -15.35 -7.41 12.94
N THR A 164 -14.31 -8.07 13.44
CA THR A 164 -13.97 -8.11 14.87
C THR A 164 -13.20 -6.86 15.33
N PHE A 165 -12.23 -6.39 14.52
CA PHE A 165 -11.25 -5.40 14.96
C PHE A 165 -11.45 -4.00 14.37
N THR A 166 -12.05 -3.86 13.18
CA THR A 166 -12.31 -2.53 12.60
C THR A 166 -13.15 -1.64 13.50
N PRO A 167 -14.24 -2.11 14.14
CA PRO A 167 -14.99 -1.28 15.07
C PRO A 167 -14.12 -0.76 16.21
N ILE A 168 -13.27 -1.61 16.80
CA ILE A 168 -12.37 -1.24 17.89
C ILE A 168 -11.42 -0.13 17.43
N ILE A 169 -10.75 -0.32 16.30
CA ILE A 169 -9.78 0.64 15.76
C ILE A 169 -10.44 1.98 15.43
N THR A 170 -11.70 1.98 14.97
CA THR A 170 -12.40 3.20 14.55
C THR A 170 -13.10 3.96 15.67
N THR A 171 -13.49 3.27 16.76
CA THR A 171 -14.27 3.89 17.84
C THR A 171 -13.45 4.20 19.09
N ASP A 172 -12.34 3.50 19.27
CA ASP A 172 -11.55 3.64 20.49
C ASP A 172 -10.53 4.75 20.33
N SER A 173 -10.69 5.83 21.10
CA SER A 173 -9.73 6.94 21.14
C SER A 173 -8.53 6.65 22.03
N ASP A 174 -8.49 5.47 22.64
CA ASP A 174 -7.49 5.12 23.64
C ASP A 174 -6.13 4.85 23.00
N SER A 175 -5.07 5.51 23.46
CA SER A 175 -3.74 5.45 22.85
C SER A 175 -2.89 4.27 23.34
N SER A 176 -3.54 3.18 23.77
CA SER A 176 -2.86 2.03 24.35
C SER A 176 -1.88 1.41 23.36
N GLU A 177 -0.75 0.91 23.85
CA GLU A 177 0.24 0.23 23.01
C GLU A 177 -0.38 -0.98 22.30
N ASP A 178 -1.31 -1.68 22.94
CA ASP A 178 -2.07 -2.78 22.34
C ASP A 178 -2.98 -2.30 21.19
N LEU A 179 -3.64 -1.13 21.30
CA LEU A 179 -4.45 -0.59 20.20
C LEU A 179 -3.58 -0.13 19.02
N LYS A 180 -2.42 0.47 19.31
CA LYS A 180 -1.43 0.81 18.26
C LYS A 180 -0.92 -0.44 17.56
N GLY A 181 -0.58 -1.48 18.32
CA GLY A 181 -0.18 -2.78 17.79
C GLY A 181 -1.27 -3.40 16.93
N LEU A 182 -2.52 -3.41 17.41
CA LEU A 182 -3.67 -3.93 16.66
C LEU A 182 -3.88 -3.16 15.34
N THR A 183 -3.80 -1.84 15.39
CA THR A 183 -3.93 -0.97 14.22
C THR A 183 -2.86 -1.28 13.19
N ALA A 184 -1.58 -1.32 13.60
CA ALA A 184 -0.47 -1.66 12.71
C ALA A 184 -0.64 -3.07 12.10
N CYS A 185 -1.07 -4.04 12.90
CA CYS A 185 -1.29 -5.41 12.42
C CYS A 185 -2.43 -5.49 11.39
N MET A 186 -3.51 -4.75 11.59
CA MET A 186 -4.65 -4.74 10.65
C MET A 186 -4.31 -4.01 9.35
N THR A 187 -3.40 -3.04 9.37
CA THR A 187 -3.00 -2.26 8.19
C THR A 187 -1.96 -2.97 7.33
N SER A 188 -0.85 -3.45 7.91
CA SER A 188 0.35 -3.84 7.13
C SER A 188 1.03 -5.15 7.58
N ALA A 189 0.41 -5.97 8.42
CA ALA A 189 1.05 -7.22 8.86
C ALA A 189 1.41 -8.13 7.67
N GLY A 190 2.68 -8.54 7.62
CA GLY A 190 3.22 -9.38 6.55
C GLY A 190 3.56 -8.61 5.27
N GLU A 191 3.47 -7.28 5.27
CA GLU A 191 3.83 -6.43 4.13
C GLU A 191 5.09 -5.62 4.46
N LYS A 192 5.98 -5.45 3.48
CA LYS A 192 7.04 -4.44 3.50
C LYS A 192 6.44 -3.08 3.19
N VAL A 193 7.04 -2.03 3.72
CA VAL A 193 6.53 -0.65 3.65
C VAL A 193 7.61 0.26 3.08
N ILE A 194 7.26 1.09 2.09
CA ILE A 194 8.08 2.17 1.54
C ILE A 194 7.33 3.47 1.77
N THR A 195 7.94 4.39 2.51
CA THR A 195 7.42 5.74 2.70
C THR A 195 7.85 6.63 1.53
N ILE A 196 6.90 7.35 0.95
CA ILE A 196 7.09 8.30 -0.15
C ILE A 196 6.96 9.71 0.42
N GLY A 197 7.89 10.60 0.07
CA GLY A 197 7.87 12.01 0.46
C GLY A 197 9.04 12.41 1.36
N PRO A 198 9.06 13.67 1.84
CA PRO A 198 10.21 14.27 2.53
C PRO A 198 10.56 13.63 3.89
N GLU A 199 9.71 12.76 4.44
CA GLU A 199 9.99 12.00 5.67
C GLU A 199 10.62 10.62 5.39
N GLY A 200 10.80 10.24 4.12
CA GLY A 200 11.33 8.94 3.68
C GLY A 200 12.81 8.91 3.28
N GLN A 201 13.61 9.93 3.62
CA GLN A 201 15.06 9.99 3.39
C GLN A 201 15.84 10.17 4.69
#